data_AF-A0A1S3YX01-F1
#
_entry.id   AF-A0A1S3YX01-F1
#
_cell.length_a   1.000
_cell.length_b   1.000
_cell.length_c   1.000
_cell.angle_alpha   90.00
_cell.angle_beta   90.00
_cell.angle_gamma   90.00
#
_symmetry.space_group_name_H-M   'P 1'
#
loop_
_entity.id
_entity.type
_entity.pdbx_description
1 polymer ?
#
loop_
_entity_poly.entity_id
_entity_poly.type
_entity_poly.pdbx_seq_one_letter_code
_entity_poly.pdbx_strand_id
1 'polypeptide(L)'
;MADSDNESGGHNAGNEGSTREQDRFLPIANVSRIMKKALPANAKISKDAKETVQECVSEFISFITGEASDKCQREKRKTINGDDLLWAMTTLGFEEYVEPLKIYLAKYREMEG
;
A
#
# COMPACT_ATOMS: atom_id res chain seq x y z
N MET A 1 -19.51 -57.52 -7.43
CA MET A 1 -18.09 -57.18 -7.14
C MET A 1 -17.86 -55.90 -7.92
N ALA A 2 -18.05 -54.72 -7.31
CA ALA A 2 -17.02 -53.94 -6.58
C ALA A 2 -15.89 -53.56 -7.56
N ASP A 3 -15.58 -52.30 -7.86
CA ASP A 3 -15.53 -51.04 -7.09
C ASP A 3 -15.75 -49.84 -8.05
N SER A 4 -16.53 -48.81 -7.69
CA SER A 4 -16.13 -47.56 -7.03
C SER A 4 -15.04 -46.78 -7.78
N ASP A 5 -15.36 -45.57 -8.24
CA ASP A 5 -14.52 -44.38 -8.05
C ASP A 5 -15.38 -43.11 -8.23
N ASN A 6 -15.76 -42.55 -7.09
CA ASN A 6 -16.42 -41.26 -6.93
C ASN A 6 -15.38 -40.28 -6.41
N GLU A 7 -14.76 -39.51 -7.30
CA GLU A 7 -13.98 -38.34 -6.89
C GLU A 7 -14.86 -37.08 -6.95
N SER A 8 -15.56 -36.87 -5.85
CA SER A 8 -16.08 -35.55 -5.49
C SER A 8 -14.92 -34.67 -5.05
N GLY A 9 -14.32 -33.95 -6.00
CA GLY A 9 -13.37 -32.87 -5.73
C GLY A 9 -14.09 -31.68 -5.08
N GLY A 10 -14.06 -31.63 -3.75
CA GLY A 10 -14.60 -30.52 -2.96
C GLY A 10 -13.90 -29.20 -3.31
N HIS A 11 -14.69 -28.24 -3.77
CA HIS A 11 -14.28 -26.85 -3.94
C HIS A 11 -13.93 -26.25 -2.57
N ASN A 12 -12.65 -26.22 -2.21
CA ASN A 12 -12.16 -25.53 -1.02
C ASN A 12 -11.43 -24.22 -1.39
N ALA A 13 -12.04 -23.42 -2.29
CA ALA A 13 -11.50 -22.14 -2.76
C ALA A 13 -11.93 -20.93 -1.91
N GLY A 14 -12.52 -21.15 -0.72
CA GLY A 14 -13.13 -20.08 0.08
C GLY A 14 -12.21 -19.38 1.09
N ASN A 15 -11.03 -19.94 1.38
CA ASN A 15 -10.19 -19.46 2.50
C ASN A 15 -8.79 -18.96 2.09
N GLU A 16 -8.31 -19.31 0.89
CA GLU A 16 -7.02 -18.80 0.39
C GLU A 16 -7.14 -17.36 -0.14
N GLY A 17 -8.30 -16.99 -0.71
CA GLY A 17 -8.55 -15.66 -1.25
C GLY A 17 -8.47 -14.57 -0.18
N SER A 18 -9.10 -14.80 0.98
CA SER A 18 -9.15 -13.82 2.08
C SER A 18 -7.77 -13.56 2.70
N THR A 19 -6.92 -14.59 2.78
CA THR A 19 -5.57 -14.46 3.33
C THR A 19 -4.67 -13.63 2.40
N ARG A 20 -4.73 -13.87 1.09
CA ARG A 20 -3.98 -13.10 0.08
C ARG A 20 -4.43 -11.64 -0.03
N GLU A 21 -5.70 -11.36 0.25
CA GLU A 21 -6.21 -9.99 0.28
C GLU A 21 -5.68 -9.20 1.47
N GLN A 22 -5.55 -9.85 2.64
CA GLN A 22 -4.98 -9.22 3.83
C GLN A 22 -3.50 -8.85 3.66
N ASP A 23 -2.73 -9.62 2.88
CA ASP A 23 -1.33 -9.30 2.57
C ASP A 23 -1.16 -7.97 1.81
N ARG A 24 -2.21 -7.48 1.15
CA ARG A 24 -2.19 -6.19 0.42
C ARG A 24 -2.40 -4.98 1.33
N PHE A 25 -2.84 -5.19 2.56
CA PHE A 25 -3.21 -4.12 3.47
C PHE A 25 -2.15 -3.92 4.56
N LEU A 26 -1.88 -2.66 4.90
CA LEU A 26 -1.09 -2.36 6.09
C LEU A 26 -1.85 -2.79 7.36
N PRO A 27 -1.16 -3.20 8.44
CA PRO A 27 -1.84 -3.60 9.67
C PRO A 27 -2.78 -2.50 10.19
N ILE A 28 -4.05 -2.85 10.42
CA ILE A 28 -5.10 -1.90 10.82
C ILE A 28 -4.75 -1.11 12.09
N ALA A 29 -3.98 -1.73 13.00
CA ALA A 29 -3.50 -1.09 14.23
C ALA A 29 -2.53 0.08 13.93
N ASN A 30 -1.68 -0.04 12.92
CA ASN A 30 -0.77 1.02 12.51
C ASN A 30 -1.52 2.17 11.84
N VAL A 31 -2.45 1.86 10.94
CA VAL A 31 -3.34 2.84 10.30
C VAL A 31 -4.13 3.61 11.37
N SER A 32 -4.82 2.89 12.26
CA SER A 32 -5.62 3.50 13.33
C SER A 32 -4.79 4.39 14.26
N ARG A 33 -3.53 4.02 14.55
CA ARG A 33 -2.64 4.82 15.40
C ARG A 33 -2.23 6.13 14.73
N ILE A 34 -1.98 6.13 13.42
CA ILE A 34 -1.65 7.34 12.66
C ILE A 34 -2.88 8.25 12.54
N MET A 35 -4.04 7.69 12.15
CA MET A 35 -5.30 8.44 12.09
C MET A 35 -5.60 9.16 13.41
N LYS A 36 -5.35 8.51 14.54
CA LYS A 36 -5.54 9.09 15.88
C LYS A 36 -4.68 10.31 16.17
N LYS A 37 -3.46 10.39 15.63
CA LYS A 37 -2.56 11.53 15.83
C LYS A 37 -3.07 12.81 15.18
N ALA A 38 -3.90 12.69 14.16
CA ALA A 38 -4.52 13.82 13.47
C ALA A 38 -5.84 14.28 14.13
N LEU A 39 -6.27 13.64 15.22
CA LEU A 39 -7.56 13.89 15.88
C LEU A 39 -7.37 14.30 17.35
N PRO A 40 -8.37 14.96 17.96
CA PRO A 40 -8.38 15.21 19.41
C PRO A 40 -8.27 13.92 20.23
N ALA A 41 -7.66 14.00 21.41
CA ALA A 41 -7.35 12.84 22.25
C ALA A 41 -8.57 11.96 22.59
N ASN A 42 -9.74 12.56 22.77
CA ASN A 42 -10.99 11.90 23.11
C ASN A 42 -11.87 11.51 21.91
N ALA A 43 -11.44 11.80 20.68
CA ALA A 43 -12.19 11.44 19.49
C ALA A 43 -12.42 9.92 19.44
N LYS A 44 -13.38 9.45 18.63
CA LYS A 44 -13.54 8.02 18.31
C LYS A 44 -13.51 7.87 16.79
N ILE A 45 -12.98 6.74 16.31
CA ILE A 45 -12.95 6.41 14.88
C ILE A 45 -13.75 5.11 14.75
N SER A 46 -14.77 5.09 13.90
CA SER A 46 -15.55 3.89 13.63
C SER A 46 -14.68 2.78 13.02
N LYS A 47 -15.16 1.54 13.06
CA LYS A 47 -14.49 0.42 12.40
C LYS A 47 -14.38 0.69 10.88
N ASP A 48 -15.51 1.02 10.26
CA ASP A 48 -15.62 1.26 8.83
C ASP A 48 -14.66 2.36 8.36
N ALA A 49 -14.53 3.47 9.10
CA ALA A 49 -13.59 4.53 8.73
C ALA A 49 -12.12 4.07 8.77
N LYS A 50 -11.76 3.15 9.67
CA LYS A 50 -10.39 2.61 9.70
C LYS A 50 -10.15 1.68 8.51
N GLU A 51 -11.13 0.86 8.16
CA GLU A 51 -11.07 -0.07 7.02
C GLU A 51 -11.02 0.71 5.69
N THR A 52 -11.87 1.73 5.52
CA THR A 52 -11.80 2.61 4.34
C THR A 52 -10.44 3.27 4.21
N VAL A 53 -9.87 3.83 5.28
CA VAL A 53 -8.54 4.46 5.20
C VAL A 53 -7.44 3.42 4.95
N GLN A 54 -7.57 2.20 5.48
CA GLN A 54 -6.63 1.11 5.20
C GLN A 54 -6.62 0.76 3.70
N GLU A 55 -7.80 0.66 3.08
CA GLU A 55 -7.94 0.45 1.64
C GLU A 55 -7.37 1.63 0.84
N CYS A 56 -7.72 2.87 1.22
CA CYS A 56 -7.20 4.07 0.55
C CYS A 56 -5.68 4.18 0.60
N VAL A 57 -5.03 3.74 1.68
CA VAL A 57 -3.57 3.78 1.77
C VAL A 57 -2.92 2.78 0.81
N SER A 58 -3.50 1.58 0.64
CA SER A 58 -3.01 0.62 -0.35
C SER A 58 -3.22 1.12 -1.78
N GLU A 59 -4.34 1.79 -2.05
CA GLU A 59 -4.58 2.44 -3.35
C GLU A 59 -3.59 3.61 -3.56
N PHE A 60 -3.34 4.42 -2.53
CA PHE A 60 -2.37 5.52 -2.62
C PHE A 60 -0.96 5.03 -2.96
N ILE A 61 -0.51 3.93 -2.35
CA ILE A 61 0.79 3.31 -2.69
C ILE A 61 0.80 2.89 -4.16
N SER A 62 -0.27 2.24 -4.63
CA SER A 62 -0.38 1.79 -6.02
C SER A 62 -0.42 2.95 -7.01
N PHE A 63 -1.14 4.02 -6.66
CA PHE A 63 -1.30 5.22 -7.48
C PHE A 63 0.03 5.95 -7.69
N ILE A 64 0.74 6.29 -6.60
CA ILE A 64 2.04 6.97 -6.70
C ILE A 64 3.07 6.09 -7.40
N THR A 65 3.12 4.80 -7.05
CA THR A 65 4.09 3.86 -7.62
C THR A 65 3.83 3.61 -9.10
N GLY A 66 2.56 3.61 -9.52
CA GLY A 66 2.15 3.50 -10.92
C GLY A 66 2.72 4.65 -11.76
N GLU A 67 2.54 5.90 -11.33
CA GLU A 67 3.05 7.07 -12.05
C GLU A 67 4.60 7.06 -12.11
N ALA A 68 5.26 6.71 -11.00
CA ALA A 68 6.72 6.57 -10.96
C ALA A 68 7.22 5.44 -11.88
N SER A 69 6.50 4.32 -11.93
CA SER A 69 6.77 3.19 -12.83
C SER A 69 6.67 3.62 -14.29
N ASP A 70 5.60 4.33 -14.67
CA ASP A 70 5.39 4.79 -16.03
C ASP A 70 6.52 5.72 -16.50
N LYS A 71 6.99 6.62 -15.63
CA LYS A 71 8.20 7.43 -15.90
C LYS A 71 9.42 6.55 -16.13
N CYS A 72 9.68 5.58 -15.26
CA CYS A 72 10.83 4.69 -15.41
C CYS A 72 10.78 3.93 -16.74
N GLN A 73 9.61 3.42 -17.11
CA GLN A 73 9.40 2.71 -18.37
C GLN A 73 9.64 3.61 -19.58
N ARG A 74 9.12 4.85 -19.58
CA ARG A 74 9.40 5.86 -20.62
C ARG A 74 10.90 6.15 -20.76
N GLU A 75 11.62 6.17 -19.64
CA GLU A 75 13.07 6.37 -19.58
C GLU A 75 13.90 5.09 -19.81
N LYS A 76 13.26 3.96 -20.17
CA LYS A 76 13.90 2.64 -20.35
C LYS A 76 14.63 2.12 -19.11
N ARG A 77 14.22 2.55 -17.91
CA ARG A 77 14.70 2.04 -16.63
C ARG A 77 13.73 1.00 -16.07
N LYS A 78 14.27 -0.04 -15.43
CA LYS A 78 13.49 -1.12 -14.77
C LYS A 78 13.37 -0.97 -13.26
N THR A 79 14.04 0.03 -12.69
CA THR A 79 14.14 0.22 -11.24
C THR A 79 13.66 1.62 -10.90
N ILE A 80 12.63 1.68 -10.06
CA ILE A 80 12.11 2.91 -9.46
C ILE A 80 13.05 3.31 -8.32
N ASN A 81 13.43 4.58 -8.26
CA ASN A 81 14.21 5.13 -7.16
C ASN A 81 13.43 6.20 -6.38
N GLY A 82 14.02 6.75 -5.31
CA GLY A 82 13.37 7.77 -4.50
C GLY A 82 13.07 9.08 -5.24
N ASP A 83 13.90 9.47 -6.20
CA ASP A 83 13.70 10.69 -6.99
C ASP A 83 12.51 10.54 -7.95
N ASP A 84 12.23 9.32 -8.43
CA ASP A 84 11.03 9.02 -9.22
C ASP A 84 9.75 9.16 -8.41
N LEU A 85 9.77 8.75 -7.14
CA LEU A 85 8.63 8.92 -6.24
C LEU A 85 8.39 10.39 -5.92
N LEU A 86 9.44 11.18 -5.70
CA LEU A 86 9.33 12.63 -5.49
C LEU A 86 8.75 13.35 -6.72
N TRP A 87 9.18 12.91 -7.92
CA TRP A 87 8.62 13.40 -9.17
C TRP A 87 7.13 13.05 -9.29
N ALA A 88 6.75 11.80 -9.04
CA ALA A 88 5.36 11.35 -9.11
C ALA A 88 4.45 12.12 -8.14
N MET A 89 4.91 12.35 -6.90
CA MET A 89 4.20 13.18 -5.92
C MET A 89 3.93 14.59 -6.47
N THR A 90 4.92 15.21 -7.13
CA THR A 90 4.73 16.53 -7.76
C THR A 90 3.73 16.46 -8.90
N THR A 91 3.89 15.52 -9.82
CA THR A 91 3.04 15.35 -11.01
C THR A 91 1.57 15.11 -10.65
N LEU A 92 1.31 14.40 -9.56
CA LEU A 92 -0.03 14.04 -9.11
C LEU A 92 -0.66 15.08 -8.17
N GLY A 93 -0.01 16.23 -7.94
CA GLY A 93 -0.55 17.34 -7.14
C GLY A 93 -0.40 17.19 -5.62
N PHE A 94 0.59 16.42 -5.17
CA PHE A 94 0.96 16.25 -3.76
C PHE A 94 2.22 17.07 -3.41
N GLU A 95 2.36 18.30 -3.94
CA GLU A 95 3.58 19.09 -3.79
C GLU A 95 3.95 19.36 -2.32
N GLU A 96 2.96 19.50 -1.45
CA GLU A 96 3.14 19.71 0.00
C GLU A 96 3.92 18.55 0.69
N TYR A 97 3.93 17.35 0.09
CA TYR A 97 4.67 16.20 0.60
C TYR A 97 6.12 16.14 0.12
N VAL A 98 6.45 16.87 -0.95
CA VAL A 98 7.75 16.74 -1.64
C VAL A 98 8.91 17.17 -0.76
N GLU A 99 8.80 18.33 -0.10
CA GLU A 99 9.89 18.87 0.72
C GLU A 99 10.20 18.00 1.95
N PRO A 100 9.20 17.58 2.76
CA PRO A 100 9.45 16.61 3.84
C PRO A 100 10.08 15.30 3.35
N LEU A 101 9.64 14.77 2.21
CA LEU A 101 10.15 13.52 1.65
C LEU A 101 11.58 13.66 1.10
N LYS A 102 11.94 14.81 0.52
CA LYS A 102 13.32 15.11 0.10
C LYS A 102 14.27 15.09 1.28
N ILE A 103 13.90 15.74 2.38
CA ILE A 103 14.70 15.75 3.62
C ILE A 103 14.87 14.33 4.15
N TYR A 104 13.78 13.54 4.17
CA TYR A 104 13.84 12.15 4.60
C TYR A 104 14.79 11.32 3.71
N LEU A 105 14.68 11.46 2.39
CA LEU A 105 15.51 10.72 1.44
C LEU A 105 17.00 11.05 1.57
N ALA A 106 17.33 12.33 1.81
CA ALA A 106 18.71 12.75 2.06
C ALA A 106 19.28 12.06 3.31
N LYS A 107 18.55 12.11 4.44
CA LYS A 107 18.96 11.45 5.69
C LYS A 107 19.10 9.94 5.54
N TYR A 108 18.17 9.30 4.82
CA TYR A 108 18.25 7.87 4.54
C TYR A 108 19.53 7.51 3.77
N ARG A 109 19.90 8.31 2.77
CA ARG A 109 21.14 8.11 1.99
C ARG A 109 22.41 8.31 2.83
N GLU A 110 22.39 9.19 3.84
CA GLU A 110 23.51 9.38 4.76
C GLU A 110 23.66 8.22 5.75
N MET A 111 22.57 7.53 6.09
CA MET A 111 22.58 6.42 7.05
C MET A 111 22.91 5.08 6.40
N GLU A 112 22.41 4.83 5.19
CA GLU A 112 22.50 3.54 4.49
C GLU A 112 23.54 3.54 3.35
N GLY A 113 24.11 4.70 3.02
CA GLY A 113 25.16 4.87 2.00
C GLY A 113 26.56 4.74 2.59
#